data_AF-A0A1I4UF15-F1
#
_entry.id   AF-A0A1I4UF15-F1
#
_cell.length_a   1.000
_cell.length_b   1.000
_cell.length_c   1.000
_cell.angle_alpha   90.00
_cell.angle_beta   90.00
_cell.angle_gamma   90.00
#
_symmetry.space_group_name_H-M   'P 1'
#
loop_
_entity.id
_entity.type
_entity.pdbx_description
1 polymer ?
#
loop_
_entity_poly.entity_id
_entity_poly.type
_entity_poly.pdbx_seq_one_letter_code
_entity_poly.pdbx_strand_id
1 'polypeptide(L)'
;MDEIEERRHVVLRNLAAHAGPARGRLCLSLDNAACLARLAPEVITAIENGSSCVTSLAVLTRLALFLGLTELGVPRPRPAGME
;
A
#
# COMPACT_ATOMS: atom_id res chain seq x y z
N MET A 1 -4.90 -8.00 -21.63
CA MET A 1 -4.42 -8.03 -20.25
C MET A 1 -5.66 -8.16 -19.38
N ASP A 2 -5.66 -9.05 -18.40
CA ASP A 2 -6.80 -9.19 -17.48
C ASP A 2 -7.00 -7.87 -16.73
N GLU A 3 -8.23 -7.35 -16.67
CA GLU A 3 -8.58 -6.10 -15.96
C GLU A 3 -8.12 -6.15 -14.49
N ILE A 4 -8.16 -7.34 -13.88
CA ILE A 4 -7.68 -7.56 -12.52
C ILE A 4 -6.17 -7.39 -12.43
N GLU A 5 -5.41 -7.89 -13.41
CA GLU A 5 -3.95 -7.79 -13.43
C GLU A 5 -3.49 -6.36 -13.72
N GLU A 6 -4.19 -5.65 -14.61
CA GLU A 6 -3.94 -4.22 -14.85
C GLU A 6 -4.18 -3.41 -13.58
N ARG A 7 -5.32 -3.63 -12.91
CA ARG A 7 -5.63 -2.96 -11.64
C ARG A 7 -4.61 -3.32 -10.55
N ARG A 8 -4.17 -4.58 -10.48
CA ARG A 8 -3.11 -5.03 -9.57
C ARG A 8 -1.81 -4.26 -9.81
N HIS A 9 -1.42 -4.11 -11.06
CA HIS A 9 -0.21 -3.37 -11.44
C HIS A 9 -0.30 -1.89 -11.04
N VAL A 10 -1.45 -1.24 -11.27
CA VAL A 10 -1.69 0.15 -10.87
C VAL A 10 -1.57 0.32 -9.36
N VAL A 11 -2.23 -0.54 -8.57
CA VAL A 11 -2.19 -0.47 -7.11
C VAL A 11 -0.76 -0.71 -6.59
N LEU A 12 -0.06 -1.71 -7.13
CA LEU A 12 1.32 -2.01 -6.73
C LEU A 12 2.26 -0.83 -7.00
N ARG A 13 2.16 -0.21 -8.18
CA ARG A 13 2.95 0.97 -8.55
C ARG A 13 2.70 2.14 -7.61
N ASN A 14 1.44 2.40 -7.27
CA ASN A 14 1.08 3.49 -6.37
C ASN A 14 1.55 3.20 -4.94
N LEU A 15 1.42 1.96 -4.47
CA LEU A 15 1.95 1.56 -3.17
C LEU A 15 3.47 1.73 -3.09
N ALA A 16 4.24 1.45 -4.14
CA ALA A 16 5.67 1.71 -4.16
C ALA A 16 6.02 3.18 -3.90
N ALA A 17 5.20 4.11 -4.40
CA ALA A 17 5.40 5.54 -4.18
C ALA A 17 4.93 6.03 -2.80
N HIS A 18 3.97 5.35 -2.17
CA HIS A 18 3.21 5.92 -1.05
C HIS A 18 3.22 5.10 0.23
N ALA A 19 3.49 3.79 0.19
CA ALA A 19 3.39 2.90 1.34
C ALA A 19 4.40 3.25 2.43
N GLY A 20 5.68 3.44 2.09
CA GLY A 20 6.73 3.81 3.04
C GLY A 20 6.44 5.14 3.76
N PRO A 21 6.18 6.25 3.04
CA PRO A 21 5.76 7.50 3.65
C PRO A 21 4.48 7.38 4.50
N ALA A 22 3.50 6.59 4.06
CA ALA A 22 2.26 6.38 4.81
C ALA A 22 2.49 5.62 6.11
N ARG A 23 3.29 4.55 6.07
CA ARG A 23 3.72 3.80 7.26
C ARG A 23 4.50 4.69 8.22
N GLY A 24 5.38 5.55 7.70
CA GLY A 24 6.13 6.53 8.48
C GLY A 24 5.22 7.53 9.22
N ARG A 25 4.16 8.04 8.58
CA ARG A 25 3.16 8.91 9.23
C ARG A 25 2.38 8.23 10.35
N LEU A 26 2.24 6.90 10.28
CA LEU A 26 1.61 6.09 11.33
C LEU A 26 2.60 5.71 12.44
N CYS A 27 3.87 6.14 12.35
CA CYS A 27 4.95 5.77 13.27
C CYS A 27 5.12 4.25 13.43
N LEU A 28 4.86 3.48 12.36
CA LEU A 28 4.98 2.03 12.37
C LEU A 28 6.36 1.60 11.88
N SER A 29 7.05 0.76 12.65
CA SER A 29 8.17 -0.03 12.13
C SER A 29 7.67 -1.00 11.05
N LEU A 30 8.59 -1.51 10.23
CA LEU A 30 8.27 -2.52 9.22
C LEU A 30 7.62 -3.76 9.88
N ASP A 31 8.20 -4.25 10.98
CA ASP A 31 7.71 -5.44 11.69
C ASP A 31 6.33 -5.22 12.31
N ASN A 32 6.08 -4.04 12.88
CA ASN A 32 4.76 -3.71 13.43
C ASN A 32 3.71 -3.63 12.33
N ALA A 33 4.04 -2.99 11.20
CA ALA A 33 3.15 -2.92 10.05
C ALA A 33 2.86 -4.32 9.49
N ALA A 34 3.87 -5.18 9.39
CA ALA A 34 3.76 -6.56 8.95
C ALA A 34 2.82 -7.38 9.86
N CYS A 35 3.04 -7.30 11.17
CA CYS A 35 2.20 -7.96 12.17
C CYS A 35 0.72 -7.50 12.09
N LEU A 36 0.49 -6.19 12.04
CA LEU A 36 -0.86 -5.61 11.98
C LEU A 36 -1.57 -5.91 10.65
N ALA A 37 -0.84 -5.85 9.53
CA ALA A 37 -1.36 -6.19 8.21
C ALA A 37 -1.50 -7.70 7.98
N ARG A 38 -0.95 -8.54 8.89
CA ARG A 38 -0.82 -9.99 8.74
C ARG A 38 -0.09 -10.38 7.46
N LEU A 39 1.01 -9.68 7.17
CA LEU A 39 1.91 -9.92 6.04
C LEU A 39 3.31 -10.20 6.56
N ALA A 40 4.12 -10.83 5.73
CA ALA A 40 5.55 -10.96 6.01
C ALA A 40 6.24 -9.59 5.81
N PRO A 41 7.22 -9.20 6.65
CA PRO A 41 7.98 -7.95 6.48
C PRO A 41 8.60 -7.80 5.09
N GLU A 42 9.01 -8.90 4.47
CA GLU A 42 9.60 -8.96 3.14
C GLU A 42 8.59 -8.56 2.06
N VAL A 43 7.30 -8.88 2.25
CA VAL A 43 6.24 -8.47 1.31
C VAL A 43 6.04 -6.97 1.35
N ILE A 44 6.00 -6.37 2.55
CA ILE A 44 5.88 -4.92 2.69
C ILE A 44 7.13 -4.23 2.11
N THR A 45 8.32 -4.75 2.39
CA THR A 45 9.58 -4.23 1.85
C THR A 45 9.61 -4.30 0.32
N ALA A 46 9.20 -5.43 -0.27
CA ALA A 46 9.13 -5.58 -1.71
C ALA A 46 8.16 -4.57 -2.35
N ILE A 47 7.01 -4.33 -1.72
CA ILE A 47 6.03 -3.33 -2.16
C ILE A 47 6.62 -1.92 -2.06
N GLU A 48 7.21 -1.54 -0.92
CA GLU A 48 7.81 -0.22 -0.70
C GLU A 48 8.96 0.06 -1.68
N ASN A 49 9.71 -0.97 -2.07
CA ASN A 49 10.80 -0.86 -3.05
C ASN A 49 10.34 -0.94 -4.51
N GLY A 50 9.04 -1.10 -4.77
CA GLY A 50 8.51 -1.30 -6.12
C GLY A 50 9.01 -2.57 -6.81
N SER A 51 9.42 -3.57 -6.01
CA SER A 51 9.83 -4.87 -6.53
C SER A 51 8.63 -5.67 -7.00
N SER A 52 8.85 -6.53 -8.01
CA SER A 52 7.81 -7.45 -8.46
C SER A 52 7.38 -8.35 -7.30
N CYS A 53 6.08 -8.40 -7.07
CA CYS A 53 5.48 -9.10 -5.96
C CYS A 53 4.27 -9.88 -6.46
N VAL A 54 4.13 -11.15 -6.09
CA VAL A 54 2.99 -12.03 -6.50
C VAL A 54 1.75 -11.84 -5.63
N THR A 55 1.74 -10.80 -4.80
CA THR A 55 0.63 -10.50 -3.90
C THR A 55 -0.65 -10.18 -4.69
N SER A 56 -1.77 -10.76 -4.25
CA SER A 56 -3.06 -10.57 -4.91
C SER A 56 -3.57 -9.14 -4.77
N LEU A 57 -4.40 -8.70 -5.73
CA LEU A 57 -5.02 -7.37 -5.69
C LEU A 57 -5.74 -7.11 -4.36
N ALA A 58 -6.48 -8.09 -3.83
CA ALA A 58 -7.20 -7.96 -2.56
C ALA A 58 -6.26 -7.63 -1.38
N VAL A 59 -5.09 -8.25 -1.33
CA VAL A 59 -4.10 -8.00 -0.28
C VAL A 59 -3.46 -6.62 -0.46
N LEU A 60 -3.12 -6.23 -1.69
CA LEU A 60 -2.59 -4.89 -1.98
C LEU A 60 -3.60 -3.79 -1.59
N THR A 61 -4.87 -3.96 -1.95
CA THR A 61 -5.94 -3.02 -1.59
C THR A 61 -6.12 -2.94 -0.07
N ARG A 62 -6.09 -4.08 0.63
CA ARG A 62 -6.19 -4.10 2.10
C ARG A 62 -5.02 -3.38 2.76
N LEU A 63 -3.80 -3.58 2.26
CA LEU A 63 -2.62 -2.87 2.75
C LEU A 63 -2.74 -1.36 2.51
N ALA A 64 -3.19 -0.95 1.32
CA ALA A 64 -3.41 0.46 1.00
C ALA A 64 -4.37 1.13 1.98
N LEU A 65 -5.52 0.50 2.23
CA LEU A 65 -6.52 1.01 3.18
C LEU A 65 -5.99 1.05 4.61
N PHE A 66 -5.24 0.03 5.04
CA PHE A 66 -4.59 -0.01 6.35
C PHE A 66 -3.63 1.18 6.54
N LEU A 67 -2.88 1.55 5.50
CA LEU A 67 -1.96 2.70 5.50
C LEU A 67 -2.68 4.05 5.34
N GLY A 68 -4.01 4.09 5.38
CA GLY A 68 -4.79 5.31 5.23
C GLY A 68 -4.84 5.86 3.80
N LEU A 69 -4.49 5.04 2.80
CA LEU A 69 -4.57 5.38 1.38
C LEU A 69 -5.98 5.07 0.83
N THR A 70 -6.19 5.37 -0.45
CA THR A 70 -7.36 4.88 -1.21
C THR A 70 -7.16 3.42 -1.63
N GLU A 71 -8.20 2.79 -2.18
CA GLU A 71 -8.08 1.45 -2.78
C GLU A 71 -7.08 1.38 -3.95
N LEU A 72 -6.78 2.53 -4.55
CA LEU A 72 -5.79 2.65 -5.62
C LEU A 72 -4.37 2.87 -5.09
N GLY A 73 -4.17 2.90 -3.77
CA GLY A 73 -2.84 3.11 -3.18
C GLY A 73 -2.35 4.56 -3.22
N VAL A 74 -3.23 5.54 -3.47
CA VAL A 74 -2.86 6.97 -3.45
C VAL A 74 -3.33 7.67 -2.17
N PRO A 75 -2.66 8.75 -1.73
CA PRO A 75 -3.11 9.53 -0.59
C PRO A 75 -4.54 10.03 -0.77
N ARG A 76 -5.32 10.03 0.31
CA ARG A 76 -6.67 10.61 0.28
C ARG A 76 -6.55 12.14 0.15
N PRO A 77 -7.35 12.79 -0.71
CA PRO A 77 -7.38 14.24 -0.75
C PRO A 77 -7.81 14.79 0.61
N ARG A 78 -7.27 15.95 0.99
CA ARG A 78 -7.74 16.65 2.19
C ARG A 78 -9.24 16.96 2.01
N PRO A 79 -10.06 16.84 3.07
CA PRO A 79 -11.43 17.31 3.03
C PRO A 79 -11.43 18.78 2.60
N ALA A 80 -12.32 19.15 1.68
CA ALA A 80 -12.52 20.55 1.34
C ALA A 80 -12.93 21.31 2.62
N GLY A 81 -12.13 22.29 3.04
CA GLY A 81 -12.42 23.13 4.22
C GLY A 81 -11.42 23.06 5.38
N MET A 82 -10.28 22.37 5.25
CA MET A 82 -9.15 22.57 6.15
C MET A 82 -8.06 23.38 5.43
N GLU A 83 -8.02 24.69 5.69
CA GLU A 83 -6.89 25.57 5.40
C GLU A 83 -5.77 25.37 6.44
#